data_AF-A0A183Q5H9-F1
#
_entry.id   AF-A0A183Q5H9-F1
#
_cell.length_a   1.000
_cell.length_b   1.000
_cell.length_c   1.000
_cell.angle_alpha   90.00
_cell.angle_beta   90.00
_cell.angle_gamma   90.00
#
_symmetry.space_group_name_H-M   'P 1'
#
loop_
_entity.id
_entity.type
_entity.pdbx_description
1 polymer ?
#
loop_
_entity_poly.entity_id
_entity_poly.type
_entity_poly.pdbx_seq_one_letter_code
_entity_poly.pdbx_strand_id
1 'polypeptide(L)'
;MDNLDQSELAKIRKADGSSSPVIYPCWINKRRSCCAVRAGAVPPYDKRKRLVAPPGHPVYECNSLCPCDSSCPFRVVQLGRKVPLCVFRTRDRGWGVKTVVPISKGTFVVEYLGEVSNILRF
;
A
#
# COMPACT_ATOMS: atom_id res chain seq x y z
N MET A 1 8.14 18.49 -13.76
CA MET A 1 9.13 18.90 -12.75
C MET A 1 8.32 19.47 -11.63
N ASP A 2 7.98 18.65 -10.63
CA ASP A 2 7.23 19.15 -9.49
C ASP A 2 8.29 19.52 -8.45
N ASN A 3 8.62 20.81 -8.44
CA ASN A 3 9.57 21.41 -7.51
C ASN A 3 9.07 21.19 -6.09
N LEU A 4 9.82 20.41 -5.30
CA LEU A 4 9.64 20.37 -3.86
C LEU A 4 10.04 21.74 -3.30
N ASP A 5 9.13 22.35 -2.54
CA ASP A 5 9.41 23.55 -1.76
C ASP A 5 10.58 23.26 -0.80
N GLN A 6 11.56 24.17 -0.76
CA GLN A 6 12.72 24.09 0.13
C GLN A 6 12.29 24.00 1.62
N SER A 7 11.09 24.46 1.96
CA SER A 7 10.52 24.30 3.30
C SER A 7 10.19 22.85 3.68
N GLU A 8 9.91 21.96 2.71
CA GLU A 8 9.66 20.53 2.95
C GLU A 8 10.95 19.73 3.16
N LEU A 9 12.05 20.15 2.53
CA LEU A 9 13.39 19.58 2.76
C LEU A 9 13.91 19.88 4.17
N ALA A 10 13.47 20.98 4.79
CA ALA A 10 13.91 21.40 6.12
C ALA A 10 13.35 20.54 7.28
N LYS A 11 12.34 19.69 7.03
CA LYS A 11 11.75 18.79 8.05
C LYS A 11 12.41 17.41 8.12
N ILE A 12 13.47 17.20 7.33
CA ILE A 12 14.24 15.96 7.30
C ILE A 12 15.10 15.89 8.57
N ARG A 13 14.76 14.97 9.48
CA ARG A 13 15.58 14.69 10.67
C ARG A 13 16.98 14.25 10.23
N LYS A 14 18.00 15.07 10.51
CA LYS A 14 19.36 14.58 10.72
C LYS A 14 19.39 13.92 12.10
N ALA A 15 19.17 12.62 12.17
CA ALA A 15 19.62 11.87 13.33
C ALA A 15 21.06 11.46 13.02
N ASP A 16 21.97 11.89 13.90
CA ASP A 16 23.42 11.66 13.87
C ASP A 16 24.22 12.38 12.76
N GLY A 17 25.36 12.95 13.15
CA GLY A 17 26.31 13.58 12.25
C GLY A 17 27.12 12.56 11.44
N SER A 18 26.50 11.50 10.92
CA SER A 18 27.18 10.57 10.01
C SER A 18 27.12 11.09 8.57
N SER A 19 28.16 10.81 7.79
CA SER A 19 28.27 11.07 6.35
C SER A 19 27.32 10.21 5.49
N SER A 20 26.28 9.63 6.11
CA SER A 20 25.31 8.80 5.42
C SER A 20 24.42 9.63 4.50
N PRO A 21 24.16 9.18 3.26
CA PRO A 21 23.31 9.91 2.34
C PRO A 21 21.92 10.10 2.94
N VAL A 22 21.39 11.32 2.83
CA VAL A 22 20.02 11.67 3.26
C VAL A 22 19.06 10.63 2.69
N ILE A 23 18.44 9.87 3.59
CA ILE A 23 17.51 8.83 3.23
C ILE A 23 16.19 9.51 2.83
N TYR A 24 16.04 9.82 1.53
CA TYR A 24 14.81 10.39 1.01
C TYR A 24 13.69 9.34 1.05
N PRO A 25 12.48 9.71 1.50
CA PRO A 25 11.32 8.85 1.37
C PRO A 25 11.14 8.33 -0.06
N CYS A 26 10.94 7.02 -0.23
CA CYS A 26 10.90 6.39 -1.56
C CYS A 26 9.78 6.94 -2.47
N TRP A 27 8.75 7.56 -1.89
CA TRP A 27 7.66 8.19 -2.64
C TRP A 27 8.03 9.52 -3.28
N ILE A 28 9.15 10.14 -2.86
CA ILE A 28 9.71 11.35 -3.49
C ILE A 28 10.32 11.00 -4.86
N ASN A 29 11.02 9.86 -4.98
CA ASN A 29 11.61 9.40 -6.24
C ASN A 29 10.96 8.10 -6.76
N LYS A 30 9.63 8.10 -6.79
CA LYS A 30 8.80 6.96 -7.21
C LYS A 30 9.08 6.42 -8.61
N ARG A 31 9.78 7.17 -9.48
CA ARG A 31 10.09 6.80 -10.88
C ARG A 31 11.42 6.07 -11.08
N ARG A 32 12.32 6.02 -10.08
CA ARG A 32 13.66 5.41 -10.27
C ARG A 32 13.96 4.22 -9.36
N SER A 33 13.35 4.08 -8.17
CA SER A 33 13.84 3.07 -7.21
C SER A 33 12.83 2.50 -6.21
N CYS A 34 11.53 2.80 -6.31
CA CYS A 34 10.55 2.22 -5.40
C CYS A 34 10.25 0.74 -5.74
N CYS A 35 9.79 -0.07 -4.78
CA CYS A 35 9.61 -1.52 -4.93
C CYS A 35 8.84 -1.93 -6.21
N ALA A 36 7.71 -1.27 -6.49
CA ALA A 36 6.95 -1.54 -7.70
C ALA A 36 7.79 -1.35 -8.97
N VAL A 37 8.46 -0.21 -9.13
CA VAL A 37 9.29 0.06 -10.31
C VAL A 37 10.47 -0.91 -10.41
N ARG A 38 11.12 -1.24 -9.29
CA ARG A 38 12.21 -2.22 -9.24
C ARG A 38 11.77 -3.63 -9.64
N ALA A 39 10.51 -3.97 -9.39
CA ALA A 39 9.90 -5.22 -9.79
C ALA A 39 9.31 -5.18 -11.23
N GLY A 40 9.56 -4.11 -11.99
CA GLY A 40 8.99 -3.93 -13.33
C GLY A 40 7.49 -3.62 -13.33
N ALA A 41 6.91 -3.28 -12.18
CA ALA A 41 5.51 -2.94 -12.02
C ALA A 41 5.26 -1.42 -11.95
N VAL A 42 4.03 -1.01 -12.22
CA VAL A 42 3.61 0.38 -12.04
C VAL A 42 3.38 0.68 -10.55
N PRO A 43 3.63 1.92 -10.07
CA PRO A 43 3.22 2.32 -8.72
C PRO A 43 1.72 2.05 -8.49
N PRO A 44 1.35 1.22 -7.50
CA PRO A 44 0.01 0.64 -7.45
C PRO A 44 -1.06 1.60 -6.90
N TYR A 45 -0.67 2.60 -6.12
CA TYR A 45 -1.59 3.48 -5.40
C TYR A 45 -1.39 4.95 -5.71
N ASP A 46 -2.47 5.72 -5.60
CA ASP A 46 -2.43 7.19 -5.57
C ASP A 46 -2.03 7.74 -4.19
N LYS A 47 -1.90 9.08 -4.09
CA LYS A 47 -1.57 9.77 -2.83
C LYS A 47 -2.60 9.56 -1.70
N ARG A 48 -3.80 9.08 -2.04
CA ARG A 48 -4.90 8.78 -1.09
C ARG A 48 -4.93 7.29 -0.73
N LYS A 49 -3.88 6.52 -1.05
CA LYS A 49 -3.78 5.07 -0.80
C LYS A 49 -4.88 4.26 -1.51
N ARG A 50 -5.31 4.70 -2.70
CA ARG A 50 -6.29 3.99 -3.54
C ARG A 50 -5.61 3.31 -4.72
N LEU A 51 -6.03 2.10 -5.04
CA LEU A 51 -5.53 1.31 -6.17
C LEU A 51 -5.82 2.02 -7.49
N VAL A 52 -4.76 2.23 -8.27
CA VAL A 52 -4.78 2.74 -9.64
C VAL A 52 -4.13 1.79 -10.65
N ALA A 53 -3.44 0.74 -10.16
CA ALA A 53 -2.94 -0.32 -11.03
C ALA A 53 -4.11 -1.05 -11.73
N PRO A 54 -3.91 -1.49 -13.00
CA PRO A 54 -4.94 -2.19 -13.73
C PRO A 54 -5.19 -3.60 -13.17
N PRO A 55 -6.39 -4.18 -13.38
CA PRO A 55 -6.66 -5.57 -13.02
C PRO A 55 -5.64 -6.54 -13.63
N GLY A 56 -5.22 -7.54 -12.86
CA GLY A 56 -4.18 -8.50 -13.27
C GLY A 56 -2.75 -7.99 -13.09
N HIS A 57 -2.55 -6.71 -12.76
CA HIS A 57 -1.21 -6.17 -12.50
C HIS A 57 -0.77 -6.43 -11.05
N PRO A 58 0.44 -6.97 -10.83
CA PRO A 58 0.91 -7.26 -9.48
C PRO A 58 1.19 -5.99 -8.66
N VAL A 59 0.87 -6.05 -7.38
CA VAL A 59 1.10 -4.96 -6.43
C VAL A 59 2.31 -5.29 -5.57
N TYR A 60 3.35 -4.46 -5.66
CA TYR A 60 4.53 -4.56 -4.81
C TYR A 60 4.57 -3.37 -3.85
N GLU A 61 4.26 -3.63 -2.58
CA GLU A 61 4.34 -2.64 -1.52
C GLU A 61 5.78 -2.42 -1.03
N CYS A 62 6.02 -1.26 -0.42
CA CYS A 62 7.24 -1.06 0.36
C CYS A 62 7.23 -1.99 1.58
N ASN A 63 8.40 -2.47 2.01
CA ASN A 63 8.54 -3.43 3.09
C ASN A 63 9.57 -2.93 4.13
N SER A 64 9.91 -3.74 5.13
CA SER A 64 10.84 -3.37 6.21
C SER A 64 12.26 -3.03 5.73
N LEU A 65 12.67 -3.48 4.53
CA LEU A 65 13.95 -3.13 3.93
C LEU A 65 13.93 -1.77 3.21
N CYS A 66 12.74 -1.17 3.06
CA CYS A 66 12.65 0.16 2.50
C CYS A 66 13.01 1.23 3.54
N PRO A 67 13.71 2.29 3.13
CA PRO A 67 14.03 3.42 4.01
C PRO A 67 12.81 4.20 4.53
N CYS A 68 11.65 4.00 3.90
CA CYS A 68 10.44 4.75 4.17
C CYS A 68 9.64 4.15 5.33
N ASP A 69 9.04 5.00 6.15
CA ASP A 69 8.21 4.58 7.29
C ASP A 69 6.79 4.09 6.89
N SER A 70 5.93 3.88 7.88
CA SER A 70 4.53 3.44 7.73
C SER A 70 3.62 4.49 7.09
N SER A 71 4.03 5.75 7.04
CA SER A 71 3.29 6.83 6.37
C SER A 71 3.37 6.74 4.84
N CYS A 72 4.30 5.92 4.32
CA CYS A 72 4.48 5.68 2.90
C CYS A 72 3.14 5.39 2.17
N PRO A 73 2.83 6.11 1.06
CA PRO A 73 1.62 5.88 0.28
C PRO A 73 1.61 4.51 -0.42
N PHE A 74 2.78 3.87 -0.53
CA PHE A 74 2.96 2.53 -1.09
C PHE A 74 2.92 1.40 -0.05
N ARG A 75 2.35 1.67 1.12
CA ARG A 75 1.97 0.70 2.15
C ARG A 75 0.46 0.86 2.42
N VAL A 76 -0.35 -0.12 2.03
CA VAL A 76 -1.82 -0.08 2.14
C VAL A 76 -2.35 -1.39 2.71
N VAL A 77 -2.14 -2.51 1.99
CA VAL A 77 -2.61 -3.84 2.37
C VAL A 77 -2.00 -4.24 3.72
N GLN A 78 -0.68 -4.09 3.86
CA GLN A 78 0.05 -4.41 5.10
C GLN A 78 -0.37 -3.58 6.32
N LEU A 79 -1.10 -2.46 6.14
CA LEU A 79 -1.59 -1.63 7.24
C LEU A 79 -2.94 -2.10 7.79
N GLY A 80 -3.47 -3.20 7.24
CA GLY A 80 -4.70 -3.85 7.66
C GLY A 80 -5.96 -3.10 7.23
N ARG A 81 -7.09 -3.79 7.38
CA ARG A 81 -8.43 -3.28 7.04
C ARG A 81 -8.74 -1.98 7.78
N LYS A 82 -9.29 -1.00 7.05
CA LYS A 82 -9.88 0.24 7.60
C LYS A 82 -11.38 0.36 7.37
N VAL A 83 -11.94 -0.39 6.42
CA VAL A 83 -13.37 -0.39 6.13
C VAL A 83 -14.13 -1.19 7.21
N PRO A 84 -15.16 -0.63 7.85
CA PRO A 84 -16.01 -1.38 8.77
C PRO A 84 -16.92 -2.35 8.00
N LEU A 85 -16.86 -3.62 8.39
CA LEU A 85 -17.62 -4.70 7.76
C LEU A 85 -18.56 -5.36 8.78
N CYS A 86 -19.72 -5.78 8.30
CA CYS A 86 -20.74 -6.47 9.06
C CYS A 86 -21.04 -7.81 8.39
N VAL A 87 -20.96 -8.89 9.17
CA VAL A 87 -21.44 -10.20 8.78
C VAL A 87 -22.95 -10.24 9.02
N PHE A 88 -23.72 -10.65 8.02
CA PHE A 88 -25.18 -10.65 8.09
C PHE A 88 -25.78 -11.88 7.42
N ARG A 89 -26.98 -12.27 7.84
CA ARG A 89 -27.72 -13.35 7.20
C ARG A 89 -28.40 -12.82 5.94
N THR A 90 -28.06 -13.40 4.79
CA THR A 90 -28.76 -13.13 3.53
C THR A 90 -30.10 -13.88 3.48
N ARG A 91 -30.98 -13.50 2.55
CA ARG A 91 -32.29 -14.17 2.37
C ARG A 91 -32.14 -15.64 1.93
N ASP A 92 -31.15 -15.95 1.08
CA ASP A 92 -31.09 -17.20 0.32
C ASP A 92 -29.68 -17.78 0.10
N ARG A 93 -28.60 -17.10 0.53
CA ARG A 93 -27.20 -17.46 0.20
C ARG A 93 -26.30 -17.70 1.42
N GLY A 94 -26.89 -17.99 2.58
CA GLY A 94 -26.10 -18.16 3.80
C GLY A 94 -25.71 -16.82 4.44
N TRP A 95 -24.49 -16.76 4.95
CA TRP A 95 -23.88 -15.55 5.50
C TRP A 95 -23.25 -14.70 4.41
N GLY A 96 -23.42 -13.38 4.52
CA GLY A 96 -22.79 -12.40 3.64
C GLY A 96 -22.00 -11.37 4.44
N VAL A 97 -21.20 -10.59 3.73
CA VAL A 97 -20.47 -9.45 4.30
C VAL A 97 -20.93 -8.18 3.59
N LYS A 98 -21.26 -7.15 4.36
CA LYS A 98 -21.60 -5.81 3.85
C LYS A 98 -20.80 -4.74 4.57
N THR A 99 -20.68 -3.56 3.95
CA THR A 99 -20.21 -2.35 4.61
C THR A 99 -21.39 -1.57 5.18
N VAL A 100 -21.14 -0.78 6.22
CA VAL A 100 -22.10 0.18 6.79
C VAL A 100 -21.78 1.63 6.39
N VAL A 101 -20.72 1.82 5.61
CA VAL A 101 -20.30 3.13 5.09
C VAL A 101 -20.04 3.06 3.58
N PRO A 102 -20.20 4.17 2.83
CA PRO A 102 -19.77 4.25 1.44
C PRO A 102 -18.27 3.96 1.29
N ILE A 103 -17.91 3.22 0.24
CA ILE A 103 -16.50 2.91 -0.08
C ILE A 103 -16.12 3.59 -1.39
N SER A 104 -15.08 4.42 -1.36
CA SER A 104 -14.52 5.03 -2.57
C SER A 104 -13.85 3.99 -3.47
N LYS A 105 -13.97 4.14 -4.79
CA LYS A 105 -13.28 3.27 -5.77
C LYS A 105 -11.78 3.16 -5.47
N GLY A 106 -11.25 1.94 -5.56
CA GLY A 106 -9.84 1.63 -5.33
C GLY A 106 -9.44 1.53 -3.84
N THR A 107 -10.38 1.69 -2.91
CA THR A 107 -10.09 1.50 -1.48
C THR A 107 -9.86 0.02 -1.18
N PHE A 108 -8.77 -0.29 -0.49
CA PHE A 108 -8.53 -1.62 0.04
C PHE A 108 -9.61 -1.99 1.09
N VAL A 109 -10.24 -3.15 0.91
CA VAL A 109 -11.33 -3.61 1.78
C VAL A 109 -10.82 -4.62 2.80
N VAL A 110 -10.37 -5.79 2.36
CA VAL A 110 -9.88 -6.87 3.23
C VAL A 110 -9.05 -7.85 2.40
N GLU A 111 -8.17 -8.60 3.06
CA GLU A 111 -7.44 -9.72 2.46
C GLU A 111 -8.30 -10.98 2.45
N TYR A 112 -8.11 -11.82 1.42
CA TYR A 112 -8.58 -13.19 1.49
C TYR A 112 -7.56 -14.01 2.27
N LEU A 113 -7.96 -14.50 3.44
CA LEU A 113 -7.11 -15.31 4.32
C LEU A 113 -7.62 -16.75 4.32
N GLY A 114 -6.72 -17.71 4.42
CA GLY A 114 -7.04 -19.14 4.43
C GLY A 114 -5.79 -20.01 4.53
N GLU A 115 -5.98 -21.32 4.52
CA GLU A 115 -4.88 -22.28 4.46
C GLU A 115 -4.22 -22.24 3.08
N VAL A 116 -2.90 -22.04 3.05
CA VAL A 116 -2.10 -22.27 1.86
C VAL A 116 -1.79 -23.77 1.82
N SER A 117 -2.45 -24.48 0.90
CA SER A 117 -2.27 -25.91 0.72
C SER A 117 -1.67 -26.20 -0.66
N ASN A 118 -0.87 -27.27 -0.74
CA ASN A 118 -0.38 -27.77 -2.02
C ASN A 118 -1.53 -28.43 -2.78
N ILE A 119 -1.60 -28.19 -4.09
CA ILE A 119 -2.63 -28.75 -4.97
C ILE A 119 -2.52 -30.28 -5.17
N LEU A 120 -1.50 -30.92 -4.59
CA LEU A 120 -1.19 -32.35 -4.74
C LEU A 120 -1.77 -33.22 -3.61
N ARG A 121 -2.99 -32.94 -3.12
CA ARG A 121 -3.69 -33.85 -2.21
C ARG A 121 -4.67 -34.70 -3.02
N PHE A 122 -4.30 -35.97 -3.25
CA PHE A 122 -5.18 -37.04 -3.73
C PHE A 122 -6.03 -37.59 -2.59
#